data_AF-A0A2D9RT48-F1
#
_entry.id   AF-A0A2D9RT48-F1
#
_cell.length_a   1.000
_cell.length_b   1.000
_cell.length_c   1.000
_cell.angle_alpha   90.00
_cell.angle_beta   90.00
_cell.angle_gamma   90.00
#
_symmetry.space_group_name_H-M   'P 1'
#
loop_
_entity.id
_entity.type
_entity.pdbx_description
1 polymer ?
#
loop_
_entity_poly.entity_id
_entity_poly.type
_entity_poly.pdbx_seq_one_letter_code
_entity_poly.pdbx_strand_id
1 'polypeptide(L)' 'MLGDRKIELVFIGQNLDVKSIKKVLEYCLLSKDELIDWSNGVFSQHDNWPIKNQ' A
#
# COMPACT_ATOMS: atom_id res chain seq x y z
N MET A 1 2.15 -6.56 20.48
CA MET A 1 1.28 -5.40 20.22
C MET A 1 1.41 -5.06 18.74
N LEU A 2 0.33 -5.17 17.96
CA LEU A 2 0.35 -4.95 16.51
C LEU A 2 0.27 -3.44 16.23
N GLY A 3 1.41 -2.85 15.83
CA GLY A 3 1.48 -1.63 15.02
C GLY A 3 0.69 -0.41 15.49
N ASP A 4 1.20 0.33 16.47
CA ASP A 4 0.66 1.64 16.87
C ASP A 4 1.42 2.80 16.20
N ARG A 5 1.93 2.60 14.98
CA ARG A 5 2.44 3.69 14.16
C ARG A 5 1.32 4.18 13.25
N LYS A 6 0.50 5.11 13.76
CA LYS A 6 -0.37 5.92 12.90
C LYS A 6 0.50 6.75 11.97
N ILE A 7 0.62 6.32 10.72
CA ILE A 7 1.26 7.09 9.65
C ILE A 7 0.13 7.81 8.92
N GLU A 8 0.15 9.15 8.94
CA GLU A 8 -0.79 9.98 8.19
C GLU A 8 -0.17 10.37 6.84
N LEU A 9 -0.86 10.04 5.75
CA LEU A 9 -0.44 10.40 4.39
C LEU A 9 -1.26 11.61 3.92
N VAL A 10 -0.59 12.73 3.67
CA VAL A 10 -1.22 14.00 3.26
C VAL A 10 -0.89 14.30 1.79
N PHE A 11 -1.91 14.45 0.96
CA PHE A 11 -1.76 14.91 -0.42
C PHE A 11 -2.13 16.39 -0.52
N ILE A 12 -1.27 17.20 -1.15
CA ILE A 12 -1.50 18.62 -1.40
C ILE A 12 -1.52 18.84 -2.91
N GLY A 13 -2.67 19.23 -3.46
CA GLY A 13 -2.86 19.47 -4.89
C GLY A 13 -4.24 20.03 -5.20
N GLN A 14 -4.39 20.65 -6.38
CA GLN A 14 -5.67 21.16 -6.87
C GLN A 14 -6.37 20.09 -7.71
N ASN A 15 -7.71 20.05 -7.65
CA ASN A 15 -8.54 19.15 -8.47
C ASN A 15 -8.25 17.64 -8.30
N LEU A 16 -7.75 17.23 -7.12
CA LEU A 16 -7.46 15.83 -6.82
C LEU A 16 -8.75 15.01 -6.75
N ASP A 17 -8.79 13.89 -7.47
CA ASP A 17 -9.85 12.90 -7.33
C ASP A 17 -9.58 11.99 -6.12
N VAL A 18 -10.10 12.43 -4.97
CA VAL A 18 -9.99 11.72 -3.68
C VAL A 18 -10.49 10.28 -3.78
N LYS A 19 -11.53 10.00 -4.58
CA LYS A 19 -12.10 8.64 -4.69
C LYS A 19 -11.14 7.71 -5.41
N SER A 20 -10.59 8.17 -6.54
CA SER A 20 -9.61 7.39 -7.30
C SER A 20 -8.33 7.15 -6.50
N ILE A 21 -7.83 8.18 -5.79
CA ILE A 21 -6.64 8.05 -4.95
C ILE A 21 -6.86 7.04 -3.82
N LYS A 22 -8.01 7.10 -3.13
CA LYS A 22 -8.34 6.11 -2.09
C LYS A 22 -8.40 4.69 -2.63
N LYS A 23 -9.01 4.51 -3.81
CA LYS A 23 -9.10 3.19 -4.45
C LYS A 23 -7.73 2.61 -4.80
N VAL A 24 -6.81 3.45 -5.29
CA VAL A 24 -5.43 3.02 -5.57
C VAL A 24 -4.69 2.68 -4.28
N LEU A 25 -4.84 3.48 -3.22
CA LEU A 25 -4.24 3.19 -1.92
C LEU A 25 -4.75 1.88 -1.31
N GLU A 26 -6.05 1.61 -1.40
CA GLU A 26 -6.66 0.35 -0.96
C GLU A 26 -6.12 -0.86 -1.74
N TYR A 27 -5.83 -0.69 -3.04
CA TYR A 27 -5.23 -1.74 -3.87
C TYR A 27 -3.77 -2.03 -3.47
N CYS A 28 -3.05 -1.04 -2.95
CA CYS A 28 -1.68 -1.24 -2.45
C CYS A 28 -1.61 -1.89 -1.07
N LEU A 29 -2.76 -2.12 -0.39
CA LEU A 29 -2.80 -2.84 0.86
C LEU A 29 -2.67 -4.35 0.60
N LEU A 30 -1.99 -5.05 1.50
CA LEU A 30 -1.87 -6.50 1.46
C LEU A 30 -3.25 -7.16 1.48
N SER A 31 -3.45 -8.11 0.57
CA SER A 31 -4.59 -9.02 0.62
C SER A 31 -4.48 -9.96 1.82
N LYS A 32 -5.58 -10.63 2.18
CA LYS A 32 -5.61 -11.54 3.35
C LYS A 32 -4.61 -12.68 3.22
N ASP A 33 -4.42 -13.19 2.00
CA ASP A 33 -3.51 -14.30 1.73
C ASP A 33 -2.05 -13.83 1.87
N GLU A 34 -1.72 -12.65 1.34
CA GLU A 34 -0.41 -12.01 1.51
C GLU A 34 -0.10 -11.67 2.97
N LEU A 35 -1.14 -11.36 3.77
CA LEU A 35 -0.99 -11.09 5.20
C LEU A 35 -0.61 -12.35 5.99
N ILE A 36 -1.11 -13.53 5.56
CA ILE A 36 -0.70 -14.84 6.10
C ILE A 36 0.75 -15.13 5.71
N ASP A 37 1.11 -14.91 4.44
CA ASP A 37 2.49 -15.09 3.95
C ASP A 37 3.47 -14.16 4.67
N TRP A 38 3.04 -12.93 4.97
CA TRP A 38 3.83 -11.95 5.72
C TRP A 38 4.02 -12.39 7.17
N SER A 39 2.96 -12.88 7.82
CA SER A 39 3.04 -13.45 9.16
C SER A 39 3.92 -14.70 9.23
N ASN A 40 3.98 -15.48 8.14
CA ASN A 40 4.78 -16.69 8.04
C ASN A 40 6.22 -16.42 7.58
N GLY A 41 6.58 -15.16 7.28
CA GLY A 41 7.92 -14.77 6.84
C GLY A 41 8.29 -15.23 5.41
N VAL A 42 7.31 -15.72 4.64
CA VAL A 42 7.47 -16.18 3.25
C VAL A 42 7.05 -15.13 2.23
N PHE A 43 6.51 -13.99 2.69
CA PHE A 43 6.16 -12.88 1.84
C PHE A 43 7.38 -12.33 1.09
N SER A 44 7.28 -12.31 -0.23
CA SER A 44 8.33 -11.76 -1.10
C SER A 44 8.45 -10.26 -0.86
N GLN A 45 9.60 -9.83 -0.36
CA GLN A 45 9.92 -8.41 -0.18
C GLN A 45 10.51 -7.77 -1.46
N HIS A 46 10.48 -8.48 -2.59
CA HIS A 46 10.86 -7.90 -3.87
C HIS A 46 9.78 -6.94 -4.34
N ASP A 47 10.00 -5.65 -4.08
CA ASP A 47 9.25 -4.57 -4.68
C ASP A 47 9.73 -4.35 -6.11
N ASN A 48 8.80 -4.25 -7.07
CA ASN A 48 9.10 -4.00 -8.48
C ASN A 48 9.23 -2.48 -8.76
N TRP A 49 9.93 -1.78 -7.87
CA TRP A 49 10.25 -0.38 -8.00
C TRP A 49 11.59 -0.20 -8.77
N PRO A 50 11.70 0.73 -9.72
CA PRO A 50 10.66 1.63 -10.21
C PRO A 50 9.71 0.92 -11.18
N ILE A 51 8.44 1.31 -11.12
CA ILE A 51 7.44 0.93 -12.11
C ILE A 51 7.97 1.37 -13.48
N LYS A 52 8.25 0.43 -14.38
CA LYS A 52 8.68 0.76 -15.74
C LYS A 52 7.53 1.48 -16.42
N ASN A 53 7.70 2.78 -16.68
CA ASN A 53 6.79 3.53 -17.55
C ASN A 53 6.84 2.88 -18.94
N GLN A 54 5.73 2.25 -19.36
CA GLN A 54 5.51 1.86 -20.75
C GLN A 54 4.93 3.04 -21.53
#